data_AF-A0A2D0L351-F1
#
_entry.id   AF-A0A2D0L351-F1
#
_cell.length_a   1.000
_cell.length_b   1.000
_cell.length_c   1.000
_cell.angle_alpha   90.00
_cell.angle_beta   90.00
_cell.angle_gamma   90.00
#
_symmetry.space_group_name_H-M   'P 1'
#
loop_
_entity.id
_entity.type
_entity.pdbx_description
1 polymer ?
#
loop_
_entity_poly.entity_id
_entity_poly.type
_entity_poly.pdbx_seq_one_letter_code
_entity_poly.pdbx_strand_id
1 'polypeptide(L)' 'MNITVPDPLSAEETQLLAASVGLILDAERAQYIAGALHHIRTAIARLDELPMDDADLPALAFNAGGERKI' A
#
# COMPACT_ATOMS: atom_id res chain seq x y z
N MET A 1 15.89 -13.99 7.73
CA MET A 1 14.58 -14.03 7.05
C MET A 1 14.82 -13.82 5.57
N ASN A 2 14.34 -14.73 4.72
CA ASN A 2 14.32 -14.52 3.27
C ASN A 2 13.05 -13.73 2.96
N ILE A 3 13.19 -12.48 2.55
CA ILE A 3 12.06 -11.64 2.20
C ILE A 3 11.63 -11.94 0.77
N THR A 4 10.36 -12.28 0.58
CA THR A 4 9.77 -12.36 -0.75
C THR A 4 9.37 -10.96 -1.17
N VAL A 5 10.21 -10.32 -1.99
CA VAL A 5 9.83 -9.07 -2.65
C VAL A 5 8.76 -9.40 -3.69
N PRO A 6 7.58 -8.78 -3.65
CA PRO A 6 6.56 -9.04 -4.64
C PRO A 6 7.04 -8.54 -6.01
N ASP A 7 6.90 -9.37 -7.04
CA ASP A 7 7.24 -8.96 -8.39
C ASP A 7 6.43 -7.72 -8.79
N PRO A 8 7.01 -6.82 -9.61
CA PRO A 8 6.25 -5.73 -10.20
C PRO A 8 5.03 -6.27 -10.95
N LEU A 9 3.89 -5.59 -10.77
CA LEU A 9 2.70 -5.91 -11.58
C LEU A 9 2.98 -5.59 -13.04
N SER A 10 2.42 -6.38 -13.94
CA SER A 10 2.30 -6.00 -15.34
C SER A 10 1.39 -4.78 -15.51
N ALA A 11 1.44 -4.17 -16.69
CA ALA A 11 0.53 -3.07 -17.03
C ALA A 11 -0.93 -3.51 -16.98
N GLU A 12 -1.23 -4.73 -17.47
CA GLU A 12 -2.58 -5.31 -17.46
C GLU A 12 -3.10 -5.52 -16.03
N GLU A 13 -2.30 -6.13 -15.15
CA GLU A 13 -2.67 -6.31 -13.75
C GLU A 13 -2.87 -4.96 -13.03
N THR A 14 -2.05 -3.96 -13.38
CA THR A 14 -2.19 -2.60 -12.84
C THR A 14 -3.48 -1.94 -13.31
N GLN A 15 -3.89 -2.14 -14.57
CA GLN A 15 -5.17 -1.64 -15.10
C GLN A 15 -6.35 -2.32 -14.41
N LEU A 16 -6.30 -3.63 -14.21
CA LEU A 16 -7.33 -4.39 -13.51
C LEU A 16 -7.48 -3.93 -12.05
N LEU A 17 -6.35 -3.71 -11.36
CA LEU A 17 -6.35 -3.19 -10.00
C LEU A 17 -6.97 -1.78 -9.95
N ALA A 18 -6.58 -0.89 -10.86
CA ALA A 18 -7.16 0.45 -10.94
C ALA A 18 -8.67 0.42 -11.22
N ALA A 19 -9.11 -0.46 -12.11
CA ALA A 19 -10.53 -0.63 -12.41
C ALA A 19 -11.33 -1.10 -11.17
N SER A 20 -10.73 -1.93 -10.30
CA SER A 20 -11.38 -2.40 -9.06
C SER A 20 -11.73 -1.27 -8.08
N VAL A 21 -11.03 -0.13 -8.17
CA VAL A 21 -11.29 1.07 -7.36
C VAL A 21 -11.96 2.19 -8.16
N GLY A 22 -12.50 1.88 -9.35
CA GLY A 22 -13.22 2.82 -10.20
C GLY A 22 -12.33 3.80 -10.99
N LEU A 23 -11.03 3.50 -11.13
CA LEU A 23 -10.10 4.30 -11.93
C LEU A 23 -9.88 3.65 -13.29
N ILE A 24 -9.91 4.47 -14.35
CA ILE A 24 -9.58 4.02 -15.72
C ILE A 24 -8.17 4.51 -16.04
N LEU A 25 -7.28 3.58 -16.35
CA LEU A 25 -5.90 3.85 -16.76
C LEU A 25 -5.67 3.34 -18.18
N ASP A 26 -5.07 4.19 -19.02
CA ASP A 26 -4.44 3.72 -20.25
C ASP A 26 -3.17 2.89 -19.95
N ALA A 27 -2.72 2.13 -20.94
CA ALA A 27 -1.60 1.19 -20.76
C ALA A 27 -0.28 1.90 -20.45
N GLU A 28 -0.07 3.10 -21.00
CA GLU A 28 1.13 3.91 -20.77
C GLU A 28 1.21 4.36 -19.31
N ARG A 29 0.13 4.94 -18.76
CA ARG A 29 0.04 5.31 -17.35
C ARG A 29 0.13 4.11 -16.43
N ALA A 30 -0.44 2.97 -16.82
CA ALA A 30 -0.38 1.75 -16.04
C ALA A 30 1.07 1.26 -15.84
N GLN A 31 1.94 1.38 -16.85
CA GLN A 31 3.37 1.04 -16.70
C GLN A 31 4.08 1.92 -15.66
N TYR A 32 3.82 3.22 -15.66
CA TYR A 32 4.40 4.13 -14.66
C TYR A 32 3.89 3.83 -13.25
N ILE A 33 2.60 3.56 -13.12
CA ILE A 33 1.95 3.28 -11.83
C ILE A 33 2.41 1.91 -11.28
N ALA A 34 2.65 0.92 -12.13
CA ALA A 34 3.12 -0.41 -11.73
C ALA A 34 4.42 -0.33 -10.89
N GLY A 35 5.36 0.54 -11.29
CA GLY A 35 6.61 0.75 -10.53
C GLY A 35 6.36 1.36 -9.15
N ALA A 36 5.48 2.36 -9.05
CA ALA A 36 5.10 2.94 -7.77
C ALA A 36 4.39 1.92 -6.86
N LEU A 37 3.48 1.11 -7.43
CA LEU A 37 2.79 0.05 -6.70
C LEU A 37 3.75 -1.02 -6.19
N HIS A 38 4.77 -1.39 -6.98
CA HIS A 38 5.81 -2.31 -6.54
C HIS A 38 6.54 -1.80 -5.30
N HIS A 39 6.94 -0.53 -5.29
CA HIS A 39 7.60 0.08 -4.12
C HIS A 39 6.68 0.10 -2.88
N ILE A 40 5.41 0.48 -3.05
CA ILE A 40 4.43 0.49 -1.95
C ILE A 40 4.20 -0.93 -1.39
N ARG A 41 3.96 -1.91 -2.26
CA ARG A 41 3.75 -3.31 -1.85
C ARG A 41 4.98 -3.89 -1.15
N THR A 42 6.18 -3.54 -1.62
CA THR A 42 7.42 -3.93 -0.95
C THR A 42 7.52 -3.31 0.44
N ALA A 43 7.20 -2.02 0.59
CA ALA A 43 7.20 -1.37 1.90
C ALA A 43 6.19 -2.02 2.85
N ILE A 44 4.96 -2.30 2.39
CA ILE A 44 3.94 -3.00 3.18
C ILE A 44 4.44 -4.38 3.63
N ALA A 45 4.98 -5.18 2.70
CA ALA A 45 5.52 -6.51 3.05
C ALA A 45 6.61 -6.46 4.13
N ARG A 46 7.42 -5.38 4.17
CA ARG A 46 8.42 -5.17 5.22
C ARG A 46 7.80 -4.75 6.56
N LEU A 47 6.72 -3.98 6.51
CA LEU A 47 6.00 -3.55 7.71
C LEU A 47 5.25 -4.73 8.35
N ASP A 48 4.67 -5.63 7.54
CA ASP A 48 3.98 -6.83 8.01
C ASP A 48 4.90 -7.82 8.74
N GLU A 49 6.22 -7.77 8.50
CA GLU A 49 7.22 -8.58 9.21
C GLU A 49 7.58 -8.00 10.58
N LEU A 50 7.20 -6.75 10.88
CA LEU A 50 7.52 -6.13 12.17
C LEU A 50 6.67 -6.78 13.27
N PRO A 51 7.28 -7.11 14.44
CA PRO A 51 6.50 -7.56 15.57
C PRO A 51 5.64 -6.38 16.04
N MET A 52 4.32 -6.50 15.83
CA MET A 52 3.34 -5.62 16.44
C MET A 52 2.52 -6.46 17.43
N ASP A 53 2.39 -5.97 18.65
CA ASP A 53 1.47 -6.51 19.63
C ASP A 53 0.08 -5.91 19.40
N ASP A 54 -1.00 -6.64 19.71
CA ASP A 54 -2.37 -6.11 19.64
C ASP A 54 -2.61 -4.88 20.55
N ALA A 55 -1.68 -4.63 21.48
CA ALA A 55 -1.65 -3.45 22.34
C ALA A 55 -0.98 -2.22 21.70
N ASP A 56 -0.32 -2.38 20.55
CA ASP A 56 0.35 -1.30 19.84
C ASP A 56 -0.70 -0.38 19.19
N LEU A 57 -1.03 0.69 19.91
CA LEU A 57 -1.97 1.70 19.44
C LEU A 57 -1.30 2.59 18.38
N PRO A 58 -2.06 3.05 17.37
CA PRO A 58 -1.57 4.06 16.44
C PRO A 58 -1.06 5.28 17.20
N ALA A 59 0.16 5.73 16.89
CA ALA A 59 0.77 6.92 17.51
C ALA A 59 -0.11 8.19 17.39
N LEU A 60 -0.96 8.24 16.37
CA LEU A 60 -2.01 9.23 16.19
C LEU A 60 -3.35 8.52 16.03
N ALA A 61 -4.02 8.25 17.15
CA ALA A 61 -5.41 7.80 17.11
C ALA A 61 -6.30 8.93 16.58
N PHE A 62 -7.04 8.68 15.50
CA PHE A 62 -8.07 9.61 15.04
C PHE A 62 -9.20 9.66 16.08
N ASN A 63 -9.21 10.71 16.89
CA ASN A 63 -10.35 11.03 17.75
C ASN A 63 -11.35 11.87 16.95
N ALA A 64 -12.42 11.23 16.48
CA ALA A 64 -13.55 11.92 15.83
C ALA A 64 -14.19 13.01 16.71
N GLY A 65 -13.88 13.03 18.02
CA GLY A 65 -14.35 14.01 19.00
C GLY A 65 -13.51 15.30 19.13
N GLY A 66 -12.40 15.46 18.39
CA GLY A 66 -11.76 16.76 18.28
C GLY A 66 -11.11 17.34 19.55
N GLU A 67 -10.64 16.52 20.50
CA GLU A 67 -9.74 17.01 21.55
C GLU A 67 -8.30 16.64 21.22
N ARG A 68 -7.57 17.63 20.70
CA ARG A 68 -6.12 17.58 20.51
C ARG A 68 -5.48 17.73 21.90
N LYS A 69 -5.04 16.65 22.53
CA LYS A 69 -4.15 16.76 23.70
C LYS A 69 -2.75 17.13 23.20
N ILE A 70 -2.36 18.36 23.49
CA ILE A 70 -0.99 18.88 23.36
C ILE A 70 -0.19 18.42 24.57
#